data_AF-K2DYZ0-F1
#
_entry.id   AF-K2DYZ0-F1
#
_cell.length_a   1.000
_cell.length_b   1.000
_cell.length_c   1.000
_cell.angle_alpha   90.00
_cell.angle_beta   90.00
_cell.angle_gamma   90.00
#
_symmetry.space_group_name_H-M   'P 1'
#
loop_
_entity.id
_entity.type
_entity.pdbx_description
1 polymer ?
#
loop_
_entity_poly.entity_id
_entity_poly.type
_entity_poly.pdbx_seq_one_letter_code
_entity_poly.pdbx_strand_id
1 'polypeptide(L)'
;MITQEKSVVKVIDSFIQCERDKNRSEGTLKAYSRILNEFNNWLNSNGGSIENITRIDVQQYIKSLELRNNSAVTIENKFAIISLFAKFLNRPEVVQHIRKPEHRKSFHTAPKSLERNERNRILREVEQSKNLRNVAIVNLLLCTGVRVSELAALNRDDITINERSGSVSIRNGKGNIARKVPLPVEARLHLTKYLNSRDDFEQALFISNYKKRITVRSVQRILEKYNVHSHQLRHTYCRELIGAGVDIVTVAELAGHADINVTRRYANPSFSELGQIIDKAFSL
;
A
#
# COMPACT_ATOMS: atom_id res chain seq x y z
N MET A 1 16.99 0.45 -38.35
CA MET A 1 16.47 -0.20 -37.12
C MET A 1 16.99 0.45 -35.83
N ILE A 2 18.30 0.71 -35.66
CA ILE A 2 18.87 1.31 -34.42
C ILE A 2 18.36 2.74 -34.12
N THR A 3 17.99 3.52 -35.13
CA THR A 3 17.55 4.92 -34.98
C THR A 3 16.12 5.06 -34.44
N GLN A 4 15.27 4.07 -34.66
CA GLN A 4 13.84 4.11 -34.31
C GLN A 4 13.60 3.67 -32.86
N GLU A 5 14.36 2.69 -32.37
CA GLU A 5 14.41 2.33 -30.93
C GLU A 5 14.90 3.50 -30.05
N LYS A 6 15.82 4.33 -30.54
CA LYS A 6 16.31 5.53 -29.82
C LYS A 6 15.29 6.68 -29.74
N SER A 7 14.27 6.71 -30.61
CA SER A 7 13.20 7.72 -30.60
C SER A 7 12.12 7.40 -29.57
N VAL A 8 11.72 6.12 -29.49
CA VAL A 8 10.61 5.65 -28.66
C VAL A 8 10.91 5.74 -27.15
N VAL A 9 12.16 5.48 -26.74
CA VAL A 9 12.60 5.65 -25.35
C VAL A 9 12.51 7.13 -24.91
N LYS A 10 12.73 8.08 -25.83
CA LYS A 10 12.72 9.51 -25.50
C LYS A 10 11.35 10.06 -25.13
N VAL A 11 10.26 9.60 -25.74
CA VAL A 11 8.92 10.21 -25.51
C VAL A 11 8.34 9.80 -24.16
N ILE A 12 8.49 8.53 -23.78
CA ILE A 12 8.10 8.07 -22.44
C ILE A 12 8.95 8.79 -21.39
N ASP A 13 10.27 8.87 -21.58
CA ASP A 13 11.15 9.56 -20.64
C ASP A 13 10.82 11.06 -20.50
N SER A 14 10.47 11.72 -21.61
CA SER A 14 10.01 13.12 -21.60
C SER A 14 8.72 13.30 -20.81
N PHE A 15 7.76 12.38 -20.97
CA PHE A 15 6.55 12.37 -20.15
C PHE A 15 6.85 12.19 -18.66
N ILE A 16 7.74 11.24 -18.33
CA ILE A 16 8.15 10.98 -16.94
C ILE A 16 8.84 12.20 -16.34
N GLN A 17 9.68 12.90 -17.10
CA GLN A 17 10.30 14.15 -16.66
C GLN A 17 9.24 15.23 -16.43
N CYS A 18 8.29 15.42 -17.34
CA CYS A 18 7.19 16.37 -17.17
C CYS A 18 6.37 16.09 -15.90
N GLU A 19 6.05 14.82 -15.62
CA GLU A 19 5.34 14.45 -14.39
C GLU A 19 6.22 14.57 -13.13
N ARG A 20 7.55 14.41 -13.26
CA ARG A 20 8.49 14.68 -12.17
C ARG A 20 8.48 16.16 -11.79
N ASP A 21 8.47 17.06 -12.77
CA ASP A 21 8.43 18.50 -12.55
C ASP A 21 7.09 18.94 -11.90
N LYS A 22 6.01 18.18 -12.12
CA LYS A 22 4.73 18.31 -11.39
C LYS A 22 4.76 17.70 -9.98
N ASN A 23 5.93 17.45 -9.42
CA ASN A 23 6.13 16.96 -8.07
C ASN A 23 5.51 15.59 -7.75
N ARG A 24 5.29 14.73 -8.76
CA ARG A 24 4.83 13.34 -8.51
C ARG A 24 5.88 12.55 -7.72
N SER A 25 5.42 11.51 -7.00
CA SER A 25 6.33 10.66 -6.22
C SER A 25 7.15 9.74 -7.13
N GLU A 26 8.39 9.43 -6.74
CA GLU A 26 9.25 8.48 -7.48
C GLU A 26 8.59 7.10 -7.67
N GLY A 27 7.77 6.66 -6.71
CA GLY A 27 6.99 5.43 -6.85
C GLY A 27 5.93 5.53 -7.95
N THR A 28 5.23 6.67 -8.04
CA THR A 28 4.26 6.97 -9.10
C THR A 28 4.94 7.01 -10.46
N LEU A 29 6.09 7.69 -10.58
CA LEU A 29 6.86 7.78 -11.82
C LEU A 29 7.32 6.40 -12.32
N LYS A 30 7.83 5.55 -11.42
CA LYS A 30 8.17 4.16 -11.74
C LYS A 30 6.97 3.35 -12.22
N ALA A 31 5.79 3.54 -11.60
CA ALA A 31 4.57 2.88 -12.03
C ALA A 31 4.11 3.35 -13.42
N TYR A 32 4.18 4.65 -13.70
CA TYR A 32 3.86 5.23 -15.01
C TYR A 32 4.78 4.67 -16.09
N SER A 33 6.10 4.74 -15.87
CA SER A 33 7.10 4.23 -16.81
C SER A 33 6.87 2.74 -17.11
N ARG A 34 6.64 1.92 -16.07
CA ARG A 34 6.37 0.48 -16.26
C ARG A 34 5.13 0.24 -17.12
N ILE A 35 4.03 0.94 -16.83
CA ILE A 35 2.76 0.75 -17.53
C ILE A 35 2.85 1.22 -18.98
N LEU A 36 3.50 2.37 -19.23
CA LEU A 36 3.68 2.88 -20.60
C LEU A 36 4.63 2.02 -21.41
N ASN A 37 5.68 1.47 -20.81
CA ASN A 37 6.56 0.51 -21.49
C ASN A 37 5.82 -0.79 -21.84
N GLU A 38 4.96 -1.29 -20.95
CA GLU A 38 4.12 -2.46 -21.26
C GLU A 38 3.14 -2.19 -22.41
N PHE A 39 2.55 -0.98 -22.45
CA PHE A 39 1.68 -0.57 -23.54
C PHE A 39 2.45 -0.41 -24.86
N ASN A 40 3.62 0.24 -24.83
CA ASN A 40 4.52 0.38 -25.97
C ASN A 40 4.95 -0.98 -26.55
N ASN A 41 5.32 -1.92 -25.70
CA ASN A 41 5.67 -3.27 -26.14
C ASN A 41 4.49 -3.95 -26.83
N TRP A 42 3.28 -3.81 -26.27
CA TRP A 42 2.07 -4.33 -26.90
C TRP A 42 1.78 -3.66 -28.25
N LEU A 43 1.93 -2.33 -28.36
CA LEU A 43 1.77 -1.59 -29.62
C LEU A 43 2.74 -2.12 -30.67
N ASN A 44 4.03 -2.24 -30.35
CA ASN A 44 5.04 -2.72 -31.28
C ASN A 44 4.73 -4.14 -31.81
N SER A 45 4.22 -5.03 -30.94
CA SER A 45 3.80 -6.38 -31.36
C SER A 45 2.53 -6.39 -32.24
N ASN A 46 1.75 -5.31 -32.25
CA ASN A 46 0.52 -5.19 -33.04
C ASN A 46 0.65 -4.15 -34.18
N GLY A 47 1.87 -3.76 -34.53
CA GLY A 47 2.16 -2.82 -35.63
C GLY A 47 1.86 -1.35 -35.33
N GLY A 48 1.61 -1.00 -34.07
CA GLY A 48 1.37 0.38 -33.61
C GLY A 48 2.64 1.07 -33.10
N SER A 49 2.50 2.35 -32.72
CA SER A 49 3.58 3.16 -32.13
C SER A 49 3.06 4.01 -30.98
N ILE A 50 3.85 4.11 -29.91
CA ILE A 50 3.53 4.95 -28.73
C ILE A 50 3.52 6.45 -29.06
N GLU A 51 4.18 6.86 -30.14
CA GLU A 51 4.20 8.27 -30.60
C GLU A 51 2.94 8.62 -31.40
N ASN A 52 2.34 7.63 -32.06
CA ASN A 52 1.19 7.80 -32.96
C ASN A 52 0.04 6.88 -32.55
N ILE A 53 -0.39 6.98 -31.29
CA ILE A 53 -1.49 6.18 -30.74
C ILE A 53 -2.79 6.56 -31.44
N THR A 54 -3.61 5.56 -31.77
CA THR A 54 -4.98 5.72 -32.24
C THR A 54 -5.99 5.22 -31.21
N ARG A 55 -7.26 5.60 -31.40
CA ARG A 55 -8.36 5.09 -30.57
C ARG A 55 -8.51 3.56 -30.66
N ILE A 56 -8.24 2.99 -31.84
CA ILE A 56 -8.32 1.55 -32.08
C ILE A 56 -7.28 0.83 -31.23
N ASP A 57 -6.05 1.35 -31.18
CA ASP A 57 -4.97 0.78 -30.38
C ASP A 57 -5.32 0.72 -28.89
N VAL A 58 -5.84 1.82 -28.35
CA VAL A 58 -6.27 1.88 -26.93
C VAL A 58 -7.38 0.86 -26.67
N GLN A 59 -8.41 0.81 -27.53
CA GLN A 59 -9.53 -0.12 -27.35
C GLN A 59 -9.07 -1.59 -27.41
N GLN A 60 -8.19 -1.92 -28.36
CA GLN A 60 -7.64 -3.27 -28.50
C GLN A 60 -6.71 -3.63 -27.34
N TYR A 61 -5.93 -2.68 -26.82
CA TYR A 61 -5.10 -2.92 -25.63
C TYR A 61 -5.96 -3.23 -24.41
N ILE A 62 -7.02 -2.46 -24.16
CA ILE A 62 -7.97 -2.72 -23.06
C ILE A 62 -8.59 -4.12 -23.21
N LYS A 63 -9.05 -4.48 -24.41
CA LYS A 63 -9.56 -5.84 -24.69
C LYS A 63 -8.51 -6.92 -24.42
N SER A 64 -7.24 -6.67 -24.79
CA SER A 64 -6.15 -7.62 -24.52
C SER A 64 -5.85 -7.78 -23.03
N LEU A 65 -6.10 -6.77 -22.20
CA LEU A 65 -5.93 -6.86 -20.75
C LEU A 65 -7.05 -7.68 -20.12
N GLU A 66 -8.29 -7.53 -20.61
CA GLU A 66 -9.44 -8.35 -20.22
C GLU A 66 -9.20 -9.83 -20.54
N LEU A 67 -8.74 -10.14 -21.76
CA LEU A 67 -8.39 -11.51 -22.18
C LEU A 67 -7.25 -12.11 -21.34
N ARG A 68 -6.39 -11.26 -20.76
CA ARG A 68 -5.34 -11.65 -19.81
C ARG A 68 -5.83 -11.73 -18.35
N ASN A 69 -7.15 -11.69 -18.12
CA ASN A 69 -7.77 -11.74 -16.80
C ASN A 69 -7.29 -10.65 -15.82
N ASN A 70 -6.92 -9.47 -16.33
CA ASN A 70 -6.66 -8.32 -15.44
C ASN A 70 -7.96 -7.89 -14.78
N SER A 71 -7.92 -7.54 -13.49
CA SER A 71 -9.09 -7.00 -12.80
C SER A 71 -9.51 -5.64 -13.39
N ALA A 72 -10.81 -5.32 -13.32
CA ALA A 72 -11.33 -4.03 -13.77
C ALA A 72 -10.60 -2.83 -13.14
N VAL A 73 -10.18 -2.95 -11.87
CA VAL A 73 -9.38 -1.93 -11.18
C VAL A 73 -7.98 -1.77 -11.78
N THR A 74 -7.31 -2.88 -12.12
CA THR A 74 -6.01 -2.82 -12.80
C THR A 74 -6.13 -2.19 -14.18
N ILE A 75 -7.19 -2.53 -14.93
CA ILE A 75 -7.47 -1.99 -16.26
C ILE A 75 -7.76 -0.49 -16.18
N GLU A 76 -8.59 -0.05 -15.24
CA GLU A 76 -8.89 1.37 -15.03
C GLU A 76 -7.62 2.17 -14.70
N ASN A 77 -6.76 1.63 -13.82
CA ASN A 77 -5.49 2.28 -13.47
C ASN A 77 -4.55 2.41 -14.68
N LYS A 78 -4.44 1.36 -15.51
CA LYS A 78 -3.64 1.41 -16.74
C LYS A 78 -4.23 2.43 -17.73
N PHE A 79 -5.55 2.42 -17.92
CA PHE A 79 -6.26 3.35 -18.79
C PHE A 79 -6.10 4.81 -18.34
N ALA A 80 -6.14 5.10 -17.05
CA ALA A 80 -5.94 6.44 -16.51
C ALA A 80 -4.55 6.99 -16.84
N ILE A 81 -3.51 6.15 -16.76
CA ILE A 81 -2.13 6.53 -17.12
C ILE A 81 -1.99 6.74 -18.63
N ILE A 82 -2.59 5.86 -19.44
CA ILE A 82 -2.63 6.03 -20.90
C ILE A 82 -3.36 7.32 -21.28
N SER A 83 -4.45 7.65 -20.59
CA SER A 83 -5.19 8.89 -20.81
C SER A 83 -4.38 10.13 -20.44
N LEU A 84 -3.61 10.07 -19.35
CA LEU A 84 -2.70 11.14 -18.97
C LEU A 84 -1.57 11.31 -20.00
N PHE A 85 -1.04 10.21 -20.51
CA PHE A 85 -0.02 10.22 -21.55
C PHE A 85 -0.56 10.72 -22.90
N ALA A 86 -1.77 10.33 -23.30
CA ALA A 86 -2.43 10.84 -24.50
C ALA A 86 -2.65 12.37 -24.44
N LYS A 87 -2.99 12.90 -23.25
CA LYS A 87 -3.04 14.35 -23.02
C LYS A 87 -1.66 15.01 -23.19
N PHE A 88 -0.60 14.38 -22.69
CA PHE A 88 0.78 14.87 -22.88
C PHE A 88 1.17 14.92 -24.37
N LEU A 89 0.71 13.98 -25.18
CA LEU A 89 0.89 13.97 -26.63
C LEU A 89 -0.02 14.96 -27.39
N ASN A 90 -0.84 15.76 -26.69
CA ASN A 90 -1.87 16.61 -27.27
C ASN A 90 -2.90 15.85 -28.13
N ARG A 91 -3.23 14.62 -27.72
CA ARG A 91 -4.21 13.75 -28.41
C ARG A 91 -5.27 13.17 -27.46
N PRO A 92 -6.01 13.99 -26.71
CA PRO A 92 -7.02 13.50 -25.76
C PRO A 92 -8.16 12.70 -26.41
N GLU A 93 -8.39 12.85 -27.71
CA GLU A 93 -9.43 12.17 -28.48
C GLU A 93 -9.24 10.65 -28.58
N VAL A 94 -7.99 10.15 -28.51
CA VAL A 94 -7.70 8.71 -28.68
C VAL A 94 -8.18 7.86 -27.50
N VAL A 95 -8.50 8.50 -26.37
CA VAL A 95 -9.04 7.82 -25.18
C VAL A 95 -10.54 8.07 -24.98
N GLN A 96 -11.21 8.75 -25.91
CA GLN A 96 -12.64 8.98 -25.82
C GLN A 96 -13.45 7.75 -26.24
N HIS A 97 -14.60 7.56 -25.57
CA HIS A 97 -15.53 6.46 -25.85
C HIS A 97 -14.90 5.06 -25.82
N ILE A 98 -13.84 4.86 -25.03
CA ILE A 98 -13.24 3.53 -24.86
C ILE A 98 -14.14 2.69 -23.96
N ARG A 99 -14.55 1.53 -24.47
CA ARG A 99 -15.29 0.54 -23.69
C ARG A 99 -14.33 -0.15 -22.72
N LYS A 100 -14.70 -0.10 -21.44
CA LYS A 100 -13.96 -0.69 -20.32
C LYS A 100 -14.84 -1.75 -19.65
N PRO A 101 -14.24 -2.73 -18.95
CA PRO A 101 -15.02 -3.71 -18.22
C PRO A 101 -15.70 -3.01 -17.04
N GLU A 102 -16.97 -3.30 -16.82
CA GLU A 102 -17.67 -2.76 -15.65
C GLU A 102 -17.03 -3.28 -14.37
N HIS A 103 -16.86 -2.39 -13.40
CA HIS A 103 -16.64 -2.81 -12.04
C HIS A 103 -17.90 -3.56 -11.60
N ARG A 104 -17.84 -4.89 -11.49
CA ARG A 104 -18.78 -5.59 -10.60
C ARG A 104 -18.61 -4.90 -9.26
N LYS A 105 -19.63 -4.17 -8.82
CA LYS A 105 -19.68 -3.58 -7.48
C LYS A 105 -19.51 -4.76 -6.53
N SER A 106 -18.29 -5.01 -6.10
CA SER A 106 -18.02 -5.87 -4.96
C SER A 106 -18.72 -5.16 -3.82
N PHE A 107 -19.90 -5.66 -3.44
CA PHE A 107 -20.56 -5.29 -2.21
C PHE A 107 -19.49 -5.24 -1.15
N HIS A 108 -19.32 -4.07 -0.52
CA HIS A 108 -18.31 -3.70 0.48
C HIS A 108 -17.81 -4.88 1.32
N THR A 109 -16.95 -5.71 0.75
CA THR A 109 -16.44 -6.88 1.45
C THR A 109 -15.36 -6.31 2.33
N ALA A 110 -15.51 -6.44 3.63
CA ALA A 110 -14.48 -6.04 4.56
C ALA A 110 -13.16 -6.65 4.06
N PRO A 111 -12.09 -5.85 3.93
CA PRO A 111 -10.81 -6.38 3.47
C PRO A 111 -10.43 -7.58 4.33
N LYS A 112 -9.87 -8.65 3.73
CA LYS A 112 -9.44 -9.84 4.47
C LYS A 112 -8.50 -9.43 5.60
N SER A 113 -8.99 -9.45 6.83
CA SER A 113 -8.21 -9.35 8.06
C SER A 113 -7.86 -10.74 8.55
N LEU A 114 -6.89 -10.85 9.46
CA LEU A 114 -6.61 -12.11 10.14
C LEU A 114 -7.69 -12.41 11.17
N GLU A 115 -8.13 -13.66 11.21
CA GLU A 115 -8.90 -14.16 12.35
C GLU A 115 -7.99 -14.33 13.57
N ARG A 116 -8.57 -14.35 14.78
CA ARG A 116 -7.81 -14.40 16.05
C ARG A 116 -6.82 -15.56 16.11
N ASN A 117 -7.23 -16.74 15.66
CA ASN A 117 -6.38 -17.94 15.64
C ASN A 117 -5.23 -17.82 14.63
N GLU A 118 -5.46 -17.24 13.46
CA GLU A 118 -4.41 -17.01 12.46
C GLU A 118 -3.39 -16.01 12.94
N ARG A 119 -3.84 -14.91 13.56
CA ARG A 119 -2.97 -13.92 14.19
C ARG A 119 -2.07 -14.56 15.24
N ASN A 120 -2.66 -15.33 16.16
CA ASN A 120 -1.91 -15.99 17.22
C ASN A 120 -0.91 -17.01 16.66
N ARG A 121 -1.28 -17.75 15.61
CA ARG A 121 -0.37 -18.66 14.90
C ARG A 121 0.84 -17.89 14.34
N ILE A 122 0.60 -16.82 13.60
CA ILE A 122 1.67 -16.00 12.99
C ILE A 122 2.60 -15.44 14.06
N LEU A 123 2.07 -14.87 15.15
CA LEU A 123 2.89 -14.34 16.23
C LEU A 123 3.80 -15.43 16.85
N ARG A 124 3.25 -16.63 17.09
CA ARG A 124 4.03 -17.77 17.59
C ARG A 124 5.12 -18.20 16.61
N GLU A 125 4.80 -18.35 15.33
CA GLU A 125 5.77 -18.76 14.30
C GLU A 125 6.91 -17.74 14.14
N VAL A 126 6.58 -16.45 14.21
CA VAL A 126 7.59 -15.38 14.13
C VAL A 126 8.50 -15.40 15.35
N GLU A 127 7.96 -15.58 16.56
CA GLU A 127 8.76 -15.72 17.78
C GLU A 127 9.66 -16.95 17.76
N GLN A 128 9.15 -18.09 17.30
CA GLN A 128 9.92 -19.33 17.16
C GLN A 128 11.11 -19.19 16.21
N SER A 129 11.06 -18.25 15.25
CA SER A 129 12.20 -17.96 14.37
C SER A 129 13.43 -17.40 15.12
N LYS A 130 13.26 -16.96 16.38
CA LYS A 130 14.27 -16.30 17.22
C LYS A 130 14.91 -15.06 16.57
N ASN A 131 14.36 -14.57 15.46
CA ASN A 131 14.84 -13.40 14.77
C ASN A 131 14.20 -12.15 15.37
N LEU A 132 14.88 -11.52 16.33
CA LEU A 132 14.38 -10.36 17.08
C LEU A 132 13.88 -9.22 16.17
N ARG A 133 14.58 -8.98 15.05
CA ARG A 133 14.17 -7.99 14.05
C ARG A 133 12.80 -8.34 13.46
N ASN A 134 12.62 -9.57 12.98
CA ASN A 134 11.37 -9.97 12.34
C ASN A 134 10.21 -9.95 13.34
N VAL A 135 10.45 -10.40 14.58
CA VAL A 135 9.47 -10.33 15.68
C VAL A 135 9.03 -8.89 15.92
N ALA A 136 9.98 -7.95 16.03
CA ALA A 136 9.67 -6.54 16.21
C ALA A 136 8.93 -5.93 15.00
N ILE A 137 9.29 -6.29 13.76
CA ILE A 137 8.61 -5.81 12.54
C ILE A 137 7.15 -6.24 12.51
N VAL A 138 6.88 -7.53 12.73
CA VAL A 138 5.51 -8.08 12.66
C VAL A 138 4.64 -7.48 13.77
N ASN A 139 5.15 -7.43 15.00
CA ASN A 139 4.43 -6.81 16.11
C ASN A 139 4.16 -5.33 15.85
N LEU A 140 5.13 -4.57 15.37
CA LEU A 140 4.92 -3.15 15.09
C LEU A 140 3.83 -2.93 14.03
N LEU A 141 3.87 -3.65 12.90
CA LEU A 141 2.85 -3.56 11.86
C LEU A 141 1.45 -3.89 12.38
N LEU A 142 1.34 -4.98 13.16
CA LEU A 142 0.07 -5.46 13.68
C LEU A 142 -0.50 -4.53 14.76
N CYS A 143 0.34 -3.95 15.62
CA CYS A 143 -0.09 -3.15 16.76
C CYS A 143 -0.28 -1.65 16.45
N THR A 144 0.21 -1.16 15.31
CA THR A 144 0.15 0.28 14.98
C THR A 144 -0.51 0.57 13.64
N GLY A 145 -0.75 -0.45 12.81
CA GLY A 145 -1.34 -0.28 11.49
C GLY A 145 -0.52 0.56 10.50
N VAL A 146 0.75 0.86 10.81
CA VAL A 146 1.62 1.66 9.93
C VAL A 146 1.80 1.00 8.57
N ARG A 147 1.93 1.79 7.51
CA ARG A 147 2.22 1.25 6.17
C ARG A 147 3.63 0.66 6.16
N VAL A 148 3.86 -0.37 5.34
CA VAL A 148 5.19 -0.98 5.21
C VAL A 148 6.27 0.02 4.76
N SER A 149 5.90 1.01 3.94
CA SER A 149 6.78 2.10 3.53
C SER A 149 7.12 3.05 4.67
N GLU A 150 6.16 3.34 5.55
CA GLU A 150 6.37 4.14 6.75
C GLU A 150 7.30 3.39 7.71
N LEU A 151 7.04 2.10 7.96
CA LEU A 151 7.89 1.25 8.80
C LEU A 151 9.34 1.21 8.31
N ALA A 152 9.55 1.03 7.00
CA ALA A 152 10.89 1.01 6.41
C ALA A 152 11.61 2.37 6.51
N ALA A 153 10.87 3.47 6.64
CA ALA A 153 11.39 4.83 6.74
C ALA A 153 11.63 5.31 8.19
N LEU A 154 11.19 4.57 9.20
CA LEU A 154 11.38 4.94 10.61
C LEU A 154 12.85 5.04 11.01
N ASN A 155 13.16 6.01 11.87
CA ASN A 155 14.41 6.14 12.60
C ASN A 155 14.25 5.68 14.05
N ARG A 156 15.36 5.44 14.75
CA ARG A 156 15.36 5.19 16.20
C ARG A 156 14.70 6.34 16.96
N ASP A 157 14.99 7.58 16.57
CA ASP A 157 14.45 8.79 17.20
C ASP A 157 12.94 9.00 16.96
N ASP A 158 12.35 8.27 16.02
CA ASP A 158 10.89 8.26 15.82
C ASP A 158 10.18 7.43 16.90
N ILE A 159 10.91 6.68 17.74
CA ILE A 159 10.38 5.81 18.78
C ILE A 159 10.66 6.40 20.17
N THR A 160 9.61 6.52 20.97
CA THR A 160 9.73 6.84 22.40
C THR A 160 9.22 5.65 23.20
N ILE A 161 10.03 5.12 24.12
CA ILE A 161 9.67 4.02 25.02
C ILE A 161 10.03 4.45 26.44
N ASN A 162 9.00 4.51 27.30
CA ASN A 162 9.11 4.71 28.74
C ASN A 162 8.61 3.44 29.46
N GLU A 163 8.73 3.35 30.78
CA GLU A 163 8.26 2.17 31.54
C GLU A 163 6.78 1.86 31.33
N ARG A 164 5.91 2.89 31.36
CA ARG A 164 4.45 2.74 31.29
C ARG A 164 3.83 3.13 29.96
N SER A 165 4.58 3.76 29.06
CA SER A 165 4.05 4.27 27.80
C SER A 165 5.07 4.19 26.67
N GLY A 166 4.60 4.34 25.44
CA GLY A 166 5.47 4.50 24.29
C GLY A 166 4.69 4.93 23.07
N SER A 167 5.40 5.41 22.07
CA SER A 167 4.80 5.92 20.84
C SER A 167 5.76 5.81 19.67
N VAL A 168 5.21 5.67 18.47
CA VAL A 168 5.91 5.86 17.21
C VAL A 168 5.40 7.12 16.51
N SER A 169 6.32 7.97 16.09
CA SER A 169 6.05 9.19 15.34
C SER A 169 6.23 8.93 13.84
N ILE A 170 5.14 8.97 13.09
CA ILE A 170 5.18 8.84 11.63
C ILE A 170 5.37 10.23 11.03
N ARG A 171 6.53 10.44 10.39
CA ARG A 171 6.89 11.72 9.77
C ARG A 171 6.14 11.93 8.45
N ASN A 172 5.87 13.20 8.13
CA ASN A 172 5.33 13.60 6.83
C ASN A 172 6.33 13.26 5.71
N GLY A 173 5.93 12.35 4.83
CA GLY A 173 6.50 12.23 3.48
C GLY A 173 5.53 12.83 2.47
N LYS A 174 5.97 13.01 1.21
CA LYS A 174 5.16 13.53 0.09
C LYS A 174 3.83 12.75 -0.03
N GLY A 175 2.74 13.29 0.52
CA GLY A 175 1.39 12.70 0.52
C GLY A 175 0.98 11.83 1.71
N ASN A 176 1.81 11.70 2.77
CA ASN A 176 1.46 10.95 3.99
C ASN A 176 1.07 11.88 5.14
N ILE A 177 0.12 11.44 5.97
CA ILE A 177 -0.37 12.16 7.15
C ILE A 177 0.54 11.85 8.34
N ALA A 178 1.21 12.88 8.86
CA ALA A 178 1.97 12.81 10.10
C ALA A 178 1.03 12.50 11.26
N ARG A 179 1.46 11.59 12.10
CA ARG A 179 0.66 11.12 13.24
C ARG A 179 1.56 10.46 14.26
N LYS A 180 1.09 10.43 15.51
CA LYS A 180 1.73 9.73 16.60
C LYS A 180 0.84 8.56 17.01
N VAL A 181 1.38 7.35 16.97
CA VAL A 181 0.63 6.13 17.30
C VAL A 181 1.15 5.55 18.62
N PRO A 182 0.28 5.33 19.63
CA PRO A 182 0.68 4.67 20.88
C PRO A 182 1.22 3.26 20.63
N LEU A 183 2.24 2.86 21.41
CA LEU A 183 2.81 1.52 21.37
C LEU A 183 2.29 0.69 22.55
N PRO A 184 1.55 -0.40 22.32
CA PRO A 184 1.16 -1.31 23.39
C PRO A 184 2.38 -2.04 23.97
N VAL A 185 2.20 -2.64 25.14
CA VAL A 185 3.28 -3.31 25.90
C VAL A 185 4.07 -4.33 25.05
N GLU A 186 3.38 -5.16 24.27
CA GLU A 186 4.03 -6.17 23.41
C GLU A 186 4.95 -5.53 22.36
N ALA A 187 4.48 -4.46 21.69
CA ALA A 187 5.29 -3.75 20.71
C ALA A 187 6.53 -3.13 21.35
N ARG A 188 6.40 -2.53 22.55
CA ARG A 188 7.53 -1.97 23.31
C ARG A 188 8.53 -3.05 23.70
N LEU A 189 8.06 -4.20 24.19
CA LEU A 189 8.89 -5.34 24.57
C LEU A 189 9.77 -5.82 23.41
N HIS A 190 9.16 -6.12 22.26
CA HIS A 190 9.89 -6.66 21.13
C HIS A 190 10.79 -5.64 20.44
N LEU A 191 10.37 -4.37 20.36
CA LEU A 191 11.23 -3.28 19.89
C LEU A 191 12.46 -3.13 20.79
N THR A 192 12.28 -3.12 22.11
CA THR A 192 13.40 -2.99 23.07
C THR A 192 14.37 -4.16 22.94
N LYS A 193 13.88 -5.40 22.88
CA LYS A 193 14.72 -6.59 22.65
C LYS A 193 15.55 -6.47 21.37
N TYR A 194 14.93 -6.02 20.27
CA TYR A 194 15.62 -5.84 19.00
C TYR A 194 16.64 -4.68 19.05
N LEU A 195 16.29 -3.54 19.63
CA LEU A 195 17.19 -2.39 19.75
C LEU A 195 18.40 -2.71 20.63
N ASN A 196 18.20 -3.44 21.74
CA ASN A 196 19.28 -3.87 22.62
C ASN A 196 20.21 -4.91 21.97
N SER A 197 19.74 -5.65 20.97
CA SER A 197 20.58 -6.60 20.24
C SER A 197 21.42 -5.94 19.14
N ARG A 198 21.31 -4.63 18.93
CA ARG A 198 22.02 -3.90 17.87
C ARG A 198 23.31 -3.26 18.40
N ASP A 199 24.39 -3.44 17.66
CA ASP A 199 25.74 -2.93 17.95
C ASP A 199 26.18 -1.83 16.96
N ASP A 200 25.24 -1.28 16.20
CA ASP A 200 25.52 -0.38 15.07
C ASP A 200 25.07 1.06 15.31
N PHE A 201 25.60 1.99 14.51
CA PHE A 201 25.30 3.43 14.54
C PHE A 201 24.22 3.87 13.53
N GLU A 202 23.53 2.93 12.87
CA GLU A 202 22.57 3.27 11.83
C GLU A 202 21.29 3.85 12.44
N GLN A 203 20.93 5.06 11.98
CA GLN A 203 19.76 5.80 12.44
C GLN A 203 18.44 5.08 12.13
N ALA A 204 18.38 4.29 11.05
CA ALA A 204 17.19 3.53 10.70
C ALA A 204 16.74 2.62 11.85
N LEU A 205 15.43 2.61 12.14
CA LEU A 205 14.85 1.75 13.17
C LEU A 205 15.08 0.28 12.86
N PHE A 206 14.85 -0.13 11.61
CA PHE A 206 15.07 -1.49 11.14
C PHE A 206 16.16 -1.55 10.07
N ILE A 207 17.09 -2.49 10.24
CA ILE A 207 18.20 -2.74 9.32
C ILE A 207 18.15 -4.14 8.71
N SER A 208 18.64 -4.25 7.49
CA SER A 208 18.92 -5.50 6.80
C SER A 208 20.12 -6.23 7.41
N ASN A 209 20.39 -7.45 6.94
CA ASN A 209 21.56 -8.23 7.37
C ASN A 209 22.89 -7.54 6.98
N TYR A 210 22.86 -6.60 6.03
CA TYR A 210 24.01 -5.80 5.60
C TYR A 210 24.19 -4.52 6.45
N LYS A 211 23.55 -4.43 7.63
CA LYS A 211 23.58 -3.27 8.53
C LYS A 211 23.19 -1.93 7.88
N LYS A 212 22.33 -1.98 6.86
CA LYS A 212 21.72 -0.80 6.19
C LYS A 212 20.21 -0.82 6.37
N ARG A 213 19.55 0.34 6.26
CA ARG A 213 18.08 0.48 6.30
C ARG A 213 17.37 -0.64 5.54
N ILE A 214 16.38 -1.25 6.18
CA ILE A 214 15.60 -2.32 5.56
C ILE A 214 14.77 -1.77 4.38
N THR A 215 14.67 -2.53 3.30
CA THR A 215 13.82 -2.14 2.16
C THR A 215 12.39 -2.63 2.37
N VAL A 216 11.42 -1.96 1.73
CA VAL A 216 10.02 -2.40 1.68
C VAL A 216 9.90 -3.84 1.16
N ARG A 217 10.68 -4.20 0.13
CA ARG A 217 10.65 -5.55 -0.44
C ARG A 217 11.18 -6.59 0.54
N SER A 218 12.20 -6.25 1.33
CA SER A 218 12.71 -7.13 2.38
C SER A 218 11.65 -7.39 3.46
N VAL A 219 10.91 -6.36 3.89
CA VAL A 219 9.80 -6.53 4.83
C VAL A 219 8.70 -7.40 4.24
N GLN A 220 8.30 -7.16 2.99
CA GLN A 220 7.30 -7.99 2.31
C GLN A 220 7.74 -9.46 2.24
N ARG A 221 9.00 -9.74 1.89
CA ARG A 221 9.55 -11.11 1.89
C ARG A 221 9.56 -11.77 3.27
N ILE A 222 9.72 -10.99 4.35
CA ILE A 222 9.58 -11.51 5.72
C ILE A 222 8.13 -11.95 5.95
N LEU A 223 7.16 -11.11 5.58
CA LEU A 223 5.73 -11.41 5.76
C LEU A 223 5.24 -12.57 4.89
N GLU A 224 5.75 -12.68 3.65
CA GLU A 224 5.44 -13.78 2.72
C GLU A 224 5.76 -15.16 3.33
N LYS A 225 6.79 -15.28 4.19
CA LYS A 225 7.12 -16.54 4.88
C LYS A 225 6.03 -17.02 5.83
N TYR A 226 5.19 -16.11 6.31
CA TYR A 226 4.08 -16.40 7.24
C TYR A 226 2.72 -16.29 6.54
N ASN A 227 2.71 -16.35 5.20
CA ASN A 227 1.50 -16.27 4.36
C ASN A 227 0.63 -15.03 4.67
N VAL A 228 1.26 -13.90 4.97
CA VAL A 228 0.58 -12.64 5.26
C VAL A 228 1.20 -11.49 4.48
N HIS A 229 0.43 -10.41 4.29
CA HIS A 229 0.89 -9.18 3.66
C HIS A 229 0.69 -7.99 4.58
N SER A 230 1.46 -6.92 4.38
CA SER A 230 1.43 -5.73 5.24
C SER A 230 0.05 -5.08 5.34
N HIS A 231 -0.69 -5.05 4.22
CA HIS A 231 -2.05 -4.52 4.20
C HIS A 231 -2.99 -5.37 5.06
N GLN A 232 -2.86 -6.70 5.05
CA GLN A 232 -3.66 -7.59 5.89
C GLN A 232 -3.42 -7.34 7.38
N LEU A 233 -2.17 -7.13 7.82
CA LEU A 233 -1.89 -6.74 9.21
C LEU A 233 -2.53 -5.40 9.58
N ARG A 234 -2.49 -4.41 8.68
CA ARG A 234 -3.17 -3.12 8.87
C ARG A 234 -4.69 -3.25 8.88
N HIS A 235 -5.27 -4.12 8.06
CA HIS A 235 -6.68 -4.44 8.07
C HIS A 235 -7.08 -5.06 9.41
N THR A 236 -6.29 -6.01 9.92
CA THR A 236 -6.47 -6.58 11.26
C THR A 236 -6.42 -5.52 12.35
N TYR A 237 -5.42 -4.62 12.33
CA TYR A 237 -5.33 -3.51 13.28
C TYR A 237 -6.61 -2.64 13.31
N CYS A 238 -7.08 -2.21 12.13
CA CYS A 238 -8.28 -1.37 12.04
C CYS A 238 -9.53 -2.12 12.54
N ARG A 239 -9.68 -3.41 12.17
CA ARG A 239 -10.81 -4.25 12.61
C ARG A 239 -10.81 -4.47 14.12
N GLU A 240 -9.65 -4.72 14.73
CA GLU A 240 -9.53 -4.92 16.19
C GLU A 240 -9.89 -3.65 16.95
N LEU A 241 -9.44 -2.46 16.51
CA LEU A 241 -9.82 -1.21 17.16
C LEU A 241 -11.32 -0.92 17.07
N ILE A 242 -11.92 -1.12 15.89
CA ILE A 242 -13.38 -0.95 15.71
C ILE A 242 -14.15 -1.97 16.56
N GLY A 243 -13.70 -3.23 16.59
CA GLY A 243 -14.28 -4.28 17.43
C GLY A 243 -14.15 -3.99 18.93
N ALA A 244 -13.12 -3.24 19.34
CA ALA A 244 -12.95 -2.74 20.70
C ALA A 244 -13.79 -1.48 21.01
N GLY A 245 -14.59 -1.00 20.06
CA GLY A 245 -15.47 0.16 20.22
C GLY A 245 -14.80 1.52 19.96
N VAL A 246 -13.60 1.55 19.37
CA VAL A 246 -12.97 2.81 18.96
C VAL A 246 -13.71 3.36 17.75
N ASP A 247 -14.04 4.65 17.78
CA ASP A 247 -14.78 5.29 16.70
C ASP A 247 -13.97 5.32 15.38
N ILE A 248 -14.69 5.32 14.26
CA ILE A 248 -14.12 5.21 12.91
C ILE A 248 -13.16 6.37 12.60
N VAL A 249 -13.40 7.57 13.15
CA VAL A 249 -12.57 8.75 12.92
C VAL A 249 -11.22 8.56 13.58
N THR A 250 -11.19 8.20 14.86
CA THR A 250 -9.96 7.88 15.60
C THR A 250 -9.18 6.76 14.93
N VAL A 251 -9.86 5.70 14.45
CA VAL A 251 -9.18 4.61 13.72
C VAL A 251 -8.58 5.10 12.40
N ALA A 252 -9.28 5.97 11.67
CA ALA A 252 -8.77 6.57 10.44
C ALA A 252 -7.53 7.45 10.69
N GLU A 253 -7.53 8.23 11.78
CA GLU A 253 -6.39 9.05 12.20
C GLU A 253 -5.18 8.19 12.57
N LEU A 254 -5.37 7.18 13.42
CA LEU A 254 -4.29 6.26 13.85
C LEU A 254 -3.70 5.47 12.67
N ALA A 255 -4.55 5.04 11.74
CA ALA A 255 -4.08 4.40 10.51
C ALA A 255 -3.44 5.41 9.54
N GLY A 256 -3.83 6.69 9.58
CA GLY A 256 -3.42 7.70 8.60
C GLY A 256 -4.11 7.52 7.25
N HIS A 257 -5.43 7.32 7.26
CA HIS A 257 -6.28 7.31 6.07
C HIS A 257 -6.71 8.74 5.71
N ALA A 258 -6.39 9.18 4.48
CA ALA A 258 -6.83 10.48 3.98
C ALA A 258 -8.33 10.50 3.62
N ASP A 259 -8.89 9.35 3.28
CA ASP A 259 -10.31 9.17 3.00
C ASP A 259 -10.92 8.21 4.04
N ILE A 260 -11.89 8.70 4.80
CA ILE A 260 -12.59 7.95 5.84
C ILE A 260 -13.35 6.74 5.26
N ASN A 261 -13.73 6.76 3.98
CA ASN A 261 -14.36 5.62 3.31
C ASN A 261 -13.46 4.38 3.32
N VAL A 262 -12.14 4.56 3.37
CA VAL A 262 -11.18 3.46 3.50
C VAL A 262 -11.43 2.70 4.80
N THR A 263 -11.65 3.43 5.91
CA THR A 263 -11.95 2.88 7.23
C THR A 263 -13.40 2.40 7.35
N ARG A 264 -14.36 3.08 6.71
CA ARG A 264 -15.78 2.68 6.73
C ARG A 264 -15.99 1.23 6.29
N ARG A 265 -15.16 0.71 5.37
CA ARG A 265 -15.24 -0.70 4.93
C ARG A 265 -15.02 -1.74 6.03
N TYR A 266 -14.46 -1.36 7.18
CA TYR A 266 -14.33 -2.25 8.33
C TYR A 266 -15.53 -2.16 9.28
N ALA A 267 -16.32 -1.09 9.19
CA ALA A 267 -17.50 -0.86 10.00
C ALA A 267 -18.74 -1.37 9.25
N ASN A 268 -18.88 -2.70 9.19
CA ASN A 268 -20.11 -3.34 8.76
C ASN A 268 -20.66 -4.14 9.95
N PRO A 269 -21.30 -3.48 10.93
CA PRO A 269 -21.98 -4.20 12.00
C PRO A 269 -23.06 -5.09 11.39
N SER A 270 -23.11 -6.34 11.82
CA SER A 270 -24.22 -7.25 11.55
C SER A 270 -25.50 -6.71 12.17
N PHE A 271 -26.66 -7.16 11.66
CA PHE A 271 -27.96 -6.75 12.20
C PHE A 271 -28.11 -7.10 13.69
N SER A 272 -27.52 -8.22 14.14
CA SER A 272 -27.47 -8.62 15.55
C SER A 272 -26.63 -7.66 16.41
N GLU A 273 -25.47 -7.24 15.92
CA GLU A 273 -24.62 -6.24 16.59
C GLU A 273 -25.31 -4.88 16.67
N LEU A 274 -26.07 -4.49 15.64
CA LEU A 274 -26.89 -3.27 15.69
C LEU A 274 -27.95 -3.36 16.80
N GLY A 275 -28.61 -4.50 16.96
CA GLY A 275 -29.54 -4.75 18.06
C GLY A 275 -28.88 -4.58 19.42
N GLN A 276 -27.73 -5.23 19.65
CA GLN A 276 -26.99 -5.11 20.91
C GLN A 276 -26.50 -3.68 21.20
N ILE A 277 -26.08 -2.94 20.16
CA ILE A 277 -25.67 -1.53 20.30
C ILE A 277 -26.86 -0.66 20.70
N ILE A 278 -28.02 -0.85 20.06
CA ILE A 278 -29.26 -0.14 20.39
C ILE A 278 -29.68 -0.47 21.82
N ASP A 279 -29.72 -1.75 22.18
CA ASP A 279 -30.07 -2.19 23.53
C ASP A 279 -29.15 -1.54 24.55
N LYS A 280 -27.83 -1.54 24.33
CA LYS A 280 -26.86 -0.91 25.24
C LYS A 280 -27.00 0.61 25.34
N ALA A 281 -27.39 1.28 24.26
CA ALA A 281 -27.55 2.74 24.23
C ALA A 281 -28.85 3.21 24.91
N PHE A 282 -29.89 2.37 24.90
CA PHE A 282 -31.22 2.69 25.44
C PHE A 282 -31.62 1.79 26.63
N SER A 283 -30.69 1.02 27.19
CA SER A 283 -30.88 0.32 28.47
C SER A 283 -30.99 1.37 29.58
N LEU A 284 -32.20 1.58 30.09
CA LEU A 284 -32.49 2.38 31.29
C LEU A 284 -32.04 1.65 32.56
#